data_AF-A0A8C8WZH2-F1
#
_entry.id   AF-A0A8C8WZH2-F1
#
_cell.length_a   1.000
_cell.length_b   1.000
_cell.length_c   1.000
_cell.angle_alpha   90.00
_cell.angle_beta   90.00
_cell.angle_gamma   90.00
#
_symmetry.space_group_name_H-M   'P 1'
#
loop_
_entity.id
_entity.type
_entity.pdbx_description
1 polymer ?
#
loop_
_entity_poly.entity_id
_entity_poly.type
_entity_poly.pdbx_seq_one_letter_code
_entity_poly.pdbx_strand_id
1 'polypeptide(L)'
;MNGTRNWCTLVDVHPEGQTAAGRRTFAMVSGRSTSHSLASELVKSNDGHEEIIKVYLKGRAGDKMIHEKNINQLKSEVQYIQEARNCLQKLREDISSKLDRDPGDSLQGQEIQVVLEKPNGLNPSPTTLYSSPPEVSKADTYINEDVESLRKTVRDLLVKLQEAERQHQSDRVAFEVTLSQCQREAEQSRVALQRAEDRVQQKEAEAGELQKRLLGVQEEHQALLVKVREGETALEELQIKNTDCQTEREKVANLEKEVAGLREKIHHLDDMLKSQQRKVRQMIEQLQNSKAVVQSKDSTIQELKEKIAYLEAENLEMHDRMEHLIEKQVSHGNFSTQTWAKTESLGSMRISKPPSPNKPMPLIRVVET
;
A
#
# COMPACT_ATOMS: atom_id res chain seq x y z
N MET A 1 -54.18 -20.26 9.77
CA MET A 1 -55.16 -19.26 9.30
C MET A 1 -54.90 -17.98 10.07
N ASN A 2 -54.70 -16.88 9.32
CA ASN A 2 -55.02 -15.46 9.60
C ASN A 2 -55.03 -15.03 11.08
N GLY A 3 -54.33 -14.00 11.54
CA GLY A 3 -53.83 -12.82 10.86
C GLY A 3 -53.99 -11.63 11.80
N THR A 4 -52.91 -10.85 11.92
CA THR A 4 -52.89 -9.38 11.96
C THR A 4 -53.49 -8.60 13.15
N ARG A 5 -52.71 -7.57 13.52
CA ARG A 5 -53.00 -6.32 14.28
C ARG A 5 -52.76 -6.40 15.79
N ASN A 6 -52.12 -5.43 16.43
CA ASN A 6 -51.61 -4.11 16.05
C ASN A 6 -50.56 -3.72 17.11
N TRP A 7 -49.77 -2.67 16.90
CA TRP A 7 -49.57 -1.55 17.84
C TRP A 7 -48.60 -0.55 17.19
N CYS A 8 -49.19 0.55 16.75
CA CYS A 8 -48.51 1.76 16.33
C CYS A 8 -47.64 2.31 17.47
N THR A 9 -46.43 2.77 17.13
CA THR A 9 -45.79 3.84 17.90
C THR A 9 -45.39 4.95 16.94
N LEU A 10 -45.96 6.11 17.22
CA LEU A 10 -45.79 7.41 16.59
C LEU A 10 -44.40 7.96 16.99
N VAL A 11 -43.59 8.35 16.02
CA VAL A 11 -42.46 9.27 16.24
C VAL A 11 -42.51 10.31 15.13
N ASP A 12 -42.78 11.54 15.55
CA ASP A 12 -42.66 12.78 14.78
C ASP A 12 -41.23 12.97 14.25
N VAL A 13 -41.12 13.36 12.98
CA VAL A 13 -39.90 13.96 12.43
C VAL A 13 -40.30 15.23 11.67
N HIS A 14 -39.85 16.37 12.18
CA HIS A 14 -39.94 17.68 11.53
C HIS A 14 -39.05 17.73 10.26
N PRO A 15 -39.36 18.61 9.29
CA PRO A 15 -38.73 18.62 7.97
C PRO A 15 -37.67 19.70 7.84
N GLU A 16 -36.49 19.40 7.29
CA GLU A 16 -35.61 20.40 6.69
C GLU A 16 -34.75 19.80 5.58
N GLY A 17 -34.52 20.58 4.52
CA GLY A 17 -33.36 20.43 3.64
C GLY A 17 -33.60 19.87 2.24
N GLN A 18 -34.25 20.65 1.37
CA GLN A 18 -34.06 20.51 -0.08
C GLN A 18 -32.60 20.83 -0.45
N THR A 19 -31.89 19.88 -1.06
CA THR A 19 -30.78 20.19 -1.97
C THR A 19 -30.84 19.28 -3.20
N ALA A 20 -30.94 19.93 -4.37
CA ALA A 20 -31.07 19.32 -5.67
C ALA A 20 -29.91 18.35 -5.98
N ALA A 21 -30.23 17.07 -6.17
CA ALA A 21 -29.30 16.08 -6.69
C ALA A 21 -29.10 16.30 -8.20
N GLY A 22 -28.04 17.02 -8.56
CA GLY A 22 -27.52 17.10 -9.92
C GLY A 22 -27.12 15.71 -10.42
N ARG A 23 -27.88 15.21 -11.39
CA ARG A 23 -27.66 13.95 -12.10
C ARG A 23 -26.37 14.05 -12.91
N ARG A 24 -25.22 13.63 -12.34
CA ARG A 24 -23.98 13.45 -13.13
C ARG A 24 -24.01 12.07 -13.79
N THR A 25 -24.38 12.05 -15.06
CA THR A 25 -24.18 10.91 -15.95
C THR A 25 -22.71 10.87 -16.36
N PHE A 26 -21.99 9.82 -15.95
CA PHE A 26 -20.64 9.57 -16.45
C PHE A 26 -20.74 8.90 -17.83
N ALA A 27 -20.36 9.62 -18.88
CA ALA A 27 -20.19 9.05 -20.20
C ALA A 27 -18.89 8.24 -20.25
N MET A 28 -19.01 6.93 -20.44
CA MET A 28 -17.89 6.06 -20.77
C MET A 28 -17.47 6.33 -22.22
N VAL A 29 -16.51 7.23 -22.42
CA VAL A 29 -15.82 7.38 -23.70
C VAL A 29 -14.89 6.18 -23.85
N SER A 30 -15.33 5.18 -24.62
CA SER A 30 -14.47 4.13 -25.15
C SER A 30 -13.48 4.77 -26.13
N GLY A 31 -12.35 5.23 -25.60
CA GLY A 31 -11.21 5.62 -26.40
C GLY A 31 -10.77 4.41 -27.22
N ARG A 32 -11.02 4.43 -28.53
CA ARG A 32 -10.34 3.55 -29.48
C ARG A 32 -8.85 3.81 -29.34
N SER A 33 -8.12 2.94 -28.65
CA SER A 33 -6.66 2.94 -28.76
C SER A 33 -6.34 2.46 -30.17
N THR A 34 -5.90 3.38 -31.02
CA THR A 34 -5.17 3.03 -32.22
C THR A 34 -3.95 2.20 -31.81
N SER A 35 -4.00 0.91 -32.15
CA SER A 35 -2.85 0.01 -32.06
C SER A 35 -1.72 0.58 -32.92
N HIS A 36 -0.81 1.31 -32.30
CA HIS A 36 0.47 1.64 -32.92
C HIS A 36 1.44 0.52 -32.54
N SER A 37 1.76 -0.33 -33.53
CA SER A 37 2.79 -1.34 -33.44
C SER A 37 4.03 -0.80 -32.75
N LEU A 38 4.44 -1.44 -31.66
CA LEU A 38 5.71 -1.19 -31.01
C LEU A 38 6.82 -1.51 -32.02
N ALA A 39 7.62 -0.50 -32.36
CA ALA A 39 8.83 -0.70 -33.16
C ALA A 39 9.89 -1.40 -32.29
N SER A 40 9.81 -2.73 -32.21
CA SER A 40 10.88 -3.57 -31.70
C SER A 40 11.89 -3.81 -32.83
N GLU A 41 13.07 -3.23 -32.72
CA GLU A 41 14.20 -3.55 -33.59
C GLU A 41 15.01 -4.69 -32.93
N LEU A 42 15.08 -5.83 -33.60
CA LEU A 42 15.82 -7.00 -33.14
C LEU A 42 17.29 -6.85 -33.54
N VAL A 43 18.16 -6.55 -32.58
CA VAL A 43 19.62 -6.53 -32.80
C VAL A 43 20.17 -7.90 -32.41
N LYS A 44 20.58 -8.70 -33.40
CA LYS A 44 21.26 -9.99 -33.15
C LYS A 44 22.70 -9.72 -32.71
N SER A 45 23.06 -10.22 -31.53
CA SER A 45 24.46 -10.30 -31.08
C SER A 45 25.23 -11.30 -31.96
N ASN A 46 26.47 -10.98 -32.34
CA ASN A 46 27.34 -11.87 -33.12
C ASN A 46 27.98 -12.99 -32.27
N ASP A 47 27.66 -13.08 -30.98
CA ASP A 47 28.25 -14.07 -30.06
C ASP A 47 27.17 -14.85 -29.30
N GLY A 48 26.39 -15.61 -30.06
CA GLY A 48 25.96 -16.95 -29.66
C GLY A 48 24.85 -17.13 -28.63
N HIS A 49 24.69 -16.30 -27.59
CA HIS A 49 23.75 -16.64 -26.50
C HIS A 49 23.13 -15.44 -25.77
N GLU A 50 22.55 -14.46 -26.48
CA GLU A 50 21.65 -13.49 -25.82
C GLU A 50 20.73 -12.79 -26.83
N GLU A 51 19.42 -12.99 -26.68
CA GLU A 51 18.39 -12.22 -27.38
C GLU A 51 18.07 -10.96 -26.55
N ILE A 52 18.74 -9.84 -26.85
CA ILE A 52 18.47 -8.57 -26.16
C ILE A 52 17.26 -7.90 -26.82
N ILE A 53 16.09 -8.06 -26.21
CA ILE A 53 14.90 -7.31 -26.61
C ILE A 53 14.97 -5.92 -25.98
N LYS A 54 15.37 -4.92 -26.77
CA LYS A 54 15.24 -3.50 -26.38
C LYS A 54 13.77 -3.07 -26.49
N VAL A 55 13.07 -3.08 -25.35
CA VAL A 55 11.70 -2.55 -25.23
C VAL A 55 11.77 -1.10 -24.77
N TYR A 56 11.34 -0.16 -25.62
CA TYR A 56 11.14 1.23 -25.20
C TYR A 56 9.81 1.37 -24.48
N LEU A 57 9.82 1.20 -23.16
CA LEU A 57 8.64 1.49 -22.34
C LEU A 57 8.43 3.01 -22.27
N LYS A 58 7.30 3.49 -22.79
CA LYS A 58 6.87 4.89 -22.60
C LYS A 58 6.46 5.06 -21.13
N GLY A 59 7.42 5.40 -20.27
CA GLY A 59 7.17 5.71 -18.86
C GLY A 59 6.11 6.80 -18.70
N ARG A 60 5.24 6.64 -17.70
CA ARG A 60 4.27 7.68 -17.28
C ARG A 60 5.06 8.97 -17.01
N ALA A 61 4.48 10.14 -17.26
CA ALA A 61 5.20 11.42 -17.14
C ALA A 61 5.87 11.63 -15.76
N GLY A 62 5.34 11.05 -14.68
CA GLY A 62 5.95 11.06 -13.34
C GLY A 62 7.18 10.15 -13.19
N ASP A 63 7.20 8.97 -13.82
CA ASP A 63 8.32 8.03 -13.73
C ASP A 63 9.58 8.58 -14.39
N LYS A 64 9.41 9.41 -15.44
CA LYS A 64 10.51 10.12 -16.10
C LYS A 64 11.20 11.09 -15.15
N MET A 65 10.44 11.84 -14.37
CA MET A 65 10.97 12.81 -13.42
C MET A 65 11.71 12.13 -12.26
N ILE A 66 11.19 10.99 -11.78
CA ILE A 66 11.86 10.18 -10.74
C ILE A 66 13.16 9.58 -11.29
N HIS A 67 13.12 9.00 -12.49
CA HIS A 67 14.30 8.44 -13.13
C HIS A 67 15.38 9.50 -13.39
N GLU A 68 14.99 10.70 -13.85
CA GLU A 68 15.91 11.81 -14.08
C GLU A 68 16.55 12.29 -12.76
N LYS A 69 15.78 12.38 -11.68
CA LYS A 69 16.30 12.70 -10.35
C LYS A 69 17.31 11.65 -9.87
N ASN A 70 16.99 10.36 -10.03
CA ASN A 70 17.89 9.26 -9.66
C ASN A 70 19.19 9.26 -10.49
N ILE A 71 19.10 9.56 -11.79
CA ILE A 71 20.29 9.74 -12.67
C ILE A 71 21.15 10.90 -12.17
N ASN A 72 20.55 12.04 -11.84
CA ASN A 72 21.28 13.21 -11.39
C ASN A 72 21.94 12.98 -10.03
N GLN A 73 21.25 12.29 -9.12
CA GLN A 73 21.82 11.86 -7.85
C GLN A 73 23.02 10.94 -8.06
N LEU A 74 22.89 9.90 -8.91
CA LEU A 74 23.99 8.99 -9.21
C LEU A 74 25.19 9.72 -9.83
N LYS A 75 24.95 10.70 -10.71
CA LYS A 75 26.04 11.55 -11.25
C LYS A 75 26.77 12.32 -10.15
N SER A 76 26.05 12.87 -9.18
CA SER A 76 26.67 13.57 -8.05
C SER A 76 27.45 12.63 -7.14
N GLU A 77 26.96 11.41 -6.91
CA GLU A 77 27.67 10.40 -6.11
C GLU A 77 28.95 9.92 -6.80
N VAL A 78 28.88 9.67 -8.12
CA VAL A 78 30.06 9.32 -8.93
C VAL A 78 31.10 10.46 -8.90
N GLN A 79 30.65 11.71 -8.95
CA GLN A 79 31.54 12.87 -8.82
C GLN A 79 32.24 12.90 -7.45
N TYR A 80 31.50 12.68 -6.36
CA TYR A 80 32.07 12.57 -5.01
C TYR A 80 33.10 11.44 -4.90
N ILE A 81 32.82 10.28 -5.48
CA ILE A 81 33.76 9.15 -5.49
C ILE A 81 35.02 9.51 -6.27
N GLN A 82 34.88 10.19 -7.41
CA GLN A 82 36.03 10.61 -8.22
C GLN A 82 36.87 11.68 -7.52
N GLU A 83 36.25 12.60 -6.78
CA GLU A 83 36.94 13.58 -5.94
C GLU A 83 37.68 12.90 -4.79
N ALA A 84 37.03 11.98 -4.07
CA ALA A 84 37.66 11.20 -3.01
C ALA A 84 38.85 10.39 -3.54
N ARG A 85 38.71 9.78 -4.73
CA ARG A 85 39.80 9.08 -5.42
C ARG A 85 40.97 10.03 -5.72
N ASN A 86 40.69 11.22 -6.23
CA ASN A 86 41.73 12.21 -6.51
C ASN A 86 42.43 12.68 -5.23
N CYS A 87 41.70 12.90 -4.14
CA CYS A 87 42.25 13.25 -2.83
C CYS A 87 43.17 12.14 -2.30
N LEU A 88 42.72 10.88 -2.36
CA LEU A 88 43.52 9.73 -1.94
C LEU A 88 44.74 9.51 -2.84
N GLN A 89 44.61 9.77 -4.15
CA GLN A 89 45.74 9.71 -5.08
C GLN A 89 46.79 10.77 -4.75
N LYS A 90 46.36 12.01 -4.47
CA LYS A 90 47.26 13.09 -4.06
C LYS A 90 47.95 12.78 -2.72
N LEU A 91 47.22 12.23 -1.76
CA LEU A 91 47.79 11.77 -0.50
C LEU A 91 48.84 10.67 -0.71
N ARG A 92 48.56 9.72 -1.61
CA ARG A 92 49.50 8.66 -1.97
C ARG A 92 50.76 9.23 -2.62
N GLU A 93 50.61 10.20 -3.53
CA GLU A 93 51.73 10.91 -4.17
C GLU A 93 52.55 11.72 -3.14
N ASP A 94 51.89 12.40 -2.19
CA ASP A 94 52.55 13.12 -1.10
C ASP A 94 53.37 12.17 -0.21
N ILE A 95 52.80 11.02 0.18
CA ILE A 95 53.51 10.01 0.96
C ILE A 95 54.68 9.42 0.17
N SER A 96 54.47 9.09 -1.11
CA SER A 96 55.53 8.53 -1.96
C SER A 96 56.66 9.54 -2.17
N SER A 97 56.34 10.82 -2.38
CA SER A 97 57.32 11.90 -2.52
C SER A 97 58.09 12.17 -1.23
N LYS A 98 57.48 11.93 -0.06
CA LYS A 98 58.15 11.99 1.24
C LYS A 98 59.01 10.76 1.53
N LEU A 99 58.69 9.60 0.94
CA LEU A 99 59.46 8.36 1.13
C LEU A 99 60.63 8.25 0.14
N ASP A 100 60.49 8.81 -1.07
CA ASP A 100 61.56 8.91 -2.08
C ASP A 100 62.55 10.06 -1.79
N ARG A 101 62.24 10.94 -0.83
CA ARG A 101 63.23 11.88 -0.27
C ARG A 101 64.09 11.15 0.76
N ASP A 102 65.36 10.97 0.40
CA ASP A 102 66.44 10.41 1.24
C ASP A 102 66.38 10.96 2.69
N PRO A 103 66.65 10.16 3.75
CA PRO A 103 66.36 10.51 5.15
C PRO A 103 67.18 11.68 5.74
N GLY A 104 67.95 12.40 4.93
CA GLY A 104 68.93 13.39 5.39
C GLY A 104 68.37 14.75 5.78
N ASP A 105 67.13 15.10 5.42
CA ASP A 105 66.76 16.52 5.32
C ASP A 105 65.32 16.85 5.80
N SER A 106 65.00 16.49 7.06
CA SER A 106 63.96 17.19 7.84
C SER A 106 64.03 16.83 9.33
N LEU A 107 65.04 17.34 10.01
CA LEU A 107 65.03 17.53 11.46
C LEU A 107 64.31 18.85 11.78
N GLN A 108 62.98 18.87 11.82
CA GLN A 108 62.28 19.87 12.64
C GLN A 108 60.84 19.44 12.95
N GLY A 109 60.70 18.70 14.04
CA GLY A 109 59.41 18.22 14.57
C GLY A 109 59.37 18.35 16.08
N GLN A 110 59.58 19.58 16.57
CA GLN A 110 58.97 20.21 17.75
C GLN A 110 58.39 19.26 18.83
N GLU A 111 59.26 18.59 19.56
CA GLU A 111 58.94 18.07 20.90
C GLU A 111 59.16 19.21 21.90
N ILE A 112 58.09 19.62 22.58
CA ILE A 112 58.13 20.60 23.66
C ILE A 112 58.85 19.95 24.84
N GLN A 113 60.16 20.14 24.89
CA GLN A 113 60.99 19.83 26.05
C GLN A 113 60.70 20.89 27.12
N VAL A 114 59.87 20.53 28.10
CA VAL A 114 59.64 21.32 29.31
C VAL A 114 60.92 21.31 30.14
N VAL A 115 61.72 22.36 29.99
CA VAL A 115 62.85 22.67 30.88
C VAL A 115 62.26 23.13 32.21
N LEU A 116 62.26 22.22 33.20
CA LEU A 116 62.01 22.56 34.59
C LEU A 116 63.34 22.99 35.23
N GLU A 117 63.61 24.29 35.20
CA GLU A 117 64.71 24.90 35.96
C GLU A 117 64.41 24.85 37.46
N LYS A 118 65.34 24.27 38.24
CA LYS A 118 65.42 24.39 39.70
C LYS A 118 65.69 25.85 40.10
N PRO A 119 65.42 26.18 41.37
CA PRO A 119 66.57 26.62 42.16
C PRO A 119 66.63 26.04 43.57
N ASN A 120 67.86 25.62 43.90
CA ASN A 120 68.59 25.77 45.16
C ASN A 120 67.81 26.02 46.46
N GLY A 121 68.00 25.11 47.41
CA GLY A 121 67.88 25.38 48.83
C GLY A 121 68.48 24.23 49.63
N LEU A 122 69.36 24.58 50.57
CA LEU A 122 69.96 23.74 51.62
C LEU A 122 71.29 23.06 51.25
N ASN A 123 72.38 23.83 51.35
CA ASN A 123 73.66 23.27 51.79
C ASN A 123 73.70 23.32 53.34
N PRO A 124 74.05 22.22 54.02
CA PRO A 124 74.34 22.21 55.44
C PRO A 124 75.69 22.89 55.69
N SER A 125 75.75 23.69 56.75
CA SER A 125 76.93 24.39 57.23
C SER A 125 78.08 23.42 57.58
N PRO A 126 79.36 23.76 57.32
CA PRO A 126 80.46 23.23 58.10
C PRO A 126 80.72 24.18 59.28
N THR A 127 80.41 23.65 60.46
CA THR A 127 80.83 24.10 61.78
C THR A 127 82.33 24.38 61.82
N THR A 128 82.64 25.59 62.29
CA THR A 128 83.84 26.06 62.96
C THR A 128 84.66 24.96 63.64
N LEU A 129 85.93 24.79 63.28
CA LEU A 129 87.00 24.50 64.25
C LEU A 129 88.32 25.09 63.76
N TYR A 130 88.80 26.03 64.55
CA TYR A 130 90.07 26.74 64.45
C TYR A 130 91.05 26.08 65.42
N SER A 131 92.23 25.66 64.96
CA SER A 131 93.51 25.58 65.71
C SER A 131 94.55 24.97 64.77
N SER A 132 95.67 25.62 64.42
CA SER A 132 96.82 26.03 65.24
C SER A 132 97.74 26.92 64.37
N PRO A 133 98.66 27.77 64.91
CA PRO A 133 100.03 27.34 65.27
C PRO A 133 100.73 28.26 66.33
N PRO A 134 102.07 28.26 66.48
CA PRO A 134 102.93 27.36 67.23
C PRO A 134 103.60 28.04 68.45
N GLU A 135 104.34 27.27 69.24
CA GLU A 135 105.31 27.77 70.24
C GLU A 135 106.25 28.84 69.64
N VAL A 136 106.65 29.84 70.43
CA VAL A 136 108.06 30.16 70.73
C VAL A 136 108.12 31.37 71.69
N SER A 137 108.75 31.12 72.83
CA SER A 137 109.11 32.08 73.88
C SER A 137 110.45 32.79 73.61
N LYS A 138 110.51 34.09 73.97
CA LYS A 138 111.65 35.01 74.27
C LYS A 138 111.55 36.31 73.42
N ALA A 139 110.82 37.35 73.85
CA ALA A 139 111.20 38.42 74.82
C ALA A 139 112.57 39.05 74.45
N ASP A 140 112.74 40.34 74.12
CA ASP A 140 111.99 41.56 74.38
C ASP A 140 112.27 42.60 73.26
N THR A 141 111.36 42.70 72.27
CA THR A 141 111.25 43.85 71.33
C THR A 141 109.83 43.94 70.71
N TYR A 142 108.80 43.43 71.40
CA TYR A 142 107.53 43.00 70.79
C TYR A 142 106.34 43.97 70.95
N ILE A 143 106.44 45.02 71.78
CA ILE A 143 105.25 45.75 72.24
C ILE A 143 104.73 46.80 71.22
N ASN A 144 105.60 47.33 70.36
CA ASN A 144 105.21 48.41 69.43
C ASN A 144 104.53 47.89 68.15
N GLU A 145 105.03 46.79 67.59
CA GLU A 145 104.43 46.12 66.42
C GLU A 145 103.06 45.49 66.72
N ASP A 146 102.83 45.03 67.96
CA ASP A 146 101.56 44.41 68.39
C ASP A 146 100.41 45.43 68.58
N VAL A 147 100.72 46.63 69.08
CA VAL A 147 99.70 47.69 69.24
C VAL A 147 99.29 48.24 67.87
N GLU A 148 100.22 48.34 66.93
CA GLU A 148 99.96 48.78 65.57
C GLU A 148 99.27 47.69 64.72
N SER A 149 99.61 46.41 64.94
CA SER A 149 98.92 45.27 64.35
C SER A 149 97.46 45.21 64.80
N LEU A 150 97.17 45.35 66.11
CA LEU A 150 95.82 45.35 66.66
C LEU A 150 94.97 46.51 66.11
N ARG A 151 95.52 47.73 66.03
CA ARG A 151 94.83 48.88 65.42
C ARG A 151 94.54 48.65 63.94
N LYS A 152 95.41 47.95 63.23
CA LYS A 152 95.17 47.55 61.84
C LYS A 152 94.05 46.50 61.77
N THR A 153 94.07 45.49 62.65
CA THR A 153 93.02 44.47 62.74
C THR A 153 91.65 45.07 63.06
N VAL A 154 91.57 46.02 63.99
CA VAL A 154 90.30 46.71 64.31
C VAL A 154 89.80 47.53 63.13
N ARG A 155 90.67 48.24 62.41
CA ARG A 155 90.30 48.96 61.18
C ARG A 155 89.79 48.01 60.10
N ASP A 156 90.48 46.89 59.88
CA ASP A 156 90.09 45.88 58.91
C ASP A 156 88.74 45.23 59.28
N LEU A 157 88.48 45.01 60.58
CA LEU A 157 87.20 44.50 61.08
C LEU A 157 86.06 45.51 60.91
N LEU A 158 86.30 46.80 61.16
CA LEU A 158 85.32 47.86 60.94
C LEU A 158 84.96 47.99 59.45
N VAL A 159 85.95 47.93 58.56
CA VAL A 159 85.72 47.90 57.11
C VAL A 159 84.88 46.67 56.75
N LYS A 160 85.24 45.46 57.21
CA LYS A 160 84.47 44.24 56.96
C LYS A 160 83.03 44.32 57.47
N LEU A 161 82.80 44.90 58.65
CA LEU A 161 81.46 45.10 59.20
C LEU A 161 80.64 46.04 58.30
N GLN A 162 81.23 47.17 57.90
CA GLN A 162 80.60 48.15 57.03
C GLN A 162 80.33 47.60 55.63
N GLU A 163 81.22 46.75 55.10
CA GLU A 163 81.02 46.02 53.85
C GLU A 163 79.89 44.99 53.96
N ALA A 164 79.83 44.22 55.04
CA ALA A 164 78.76 43.25 55.29
C ALA A 164 77.39 43.93 55.46
N GLU A 165 77.33 45.06 56.17
CA GLU A 165 76.11 45.84 56.31
C GLU A 165 75.64 46.41 54.96
N ARG A 166 76.54 46.96 54.16
CA ARG A 166 76.24 47.40 52.79
C ARG A 166 75.76 46.24 51.91
N GLN A 167 76.37 45.06 52.05
CA GLN A 167 75.96 43.85 51.33
C GLN A 167 74.55 43.43 51.72
N HIS A 168 74.25 43.33 53.03
CA HIS A 168 72.92 42.99 53.51
C HIS A 168 71.85 44.00 53.07
N GLN A 169 72.18 45.30 53.05
CA GLN A 169 71.27 46.32 52.53
C GLN A 169 71.00 46.12 51.03
N SER A 170 72.03 45.83 50.25
CA SER A 170 71.91 45.50 48.83
C SER A 170 71.06 44.24 48.62
N ASP A 171 71.31 43.18 49.39
CA ASP A 171 70.57 41.91 49.32
C ASP A 171 69.10 42.10 49.70
N ARG A 172 68.81 42.89 50.75
CA ARG A 172 67.44 43.21 51.15
C ARG A 172 66.67 43.90 50.03
N VAL A 173 67.28 44.88 49.37
CA VAL A 173 66.66 45.58 48.22
C VAL A 173 66.48 44.62 47.04
N ALA A 174 67.48 43.76 46.77
CA ALA A 174 67.36 42.74 45.72
C ALA A 174 66.21 41.76 46.00
N PHE A 175 66.07 41.30 47.25
CA PHE A 175 64.95 40.44 47.66
C PHE A 175 63.60 41.16 47.60
N GLU A 176 63.53 42.43 47.94
CA GLU A 176 62.29 43.22 47.87
C GLU A 176 61.82 43.40 46.42
N VAL A 177 62.75 43.62 45.48
CA VAL A 177 62.46 43.67 44.04
C VAL A 177 61.96 42.32 43.53
N THR A 178 62.62 41.21 43.88
CA THR A 178 62.18 39.87 43.44
C THR A 178 60.84 39.47 44.06
N LEU A 179 60.60 39.75 45.35
CA LEU A 179 59.29 39.56 45.99
C LEU A 179 58.20 40.36 45.27
N SER A 180 58.44 41.64 45.02
CA SER A 180 57.49 42.50 44.30
C SER A 180 57.23 42.02 42.87
N GLN A 181 58.22 41.40 42.23
CA GLN A 181 58.06 40.79 40.92
C GLN A 181 57.24 39.51 40.98
N CYS A 182 57.58 38.56 41.86
CA CYS A 182 56.83 37.33 42.05
C CYS A 182 55.37 37.61 42.44
N GLN A 183 55.12 38.65 43.25
CA GLN A 183 53.76 39.07 43.61
C GLN A 183 52.96 39.53 42.38
N ARG A 184 53.55 40.40 41.53
CA ARG A 184 52.88 40.84 40.30
C ARG A 184 52.58 39.68 39.36
N GLU A 185 53.52 38.74 39.20
CA GLU A 185 53.33 37.55 38.37
C GLU A 185 52.21 36.65 38.92
N ALA A 186 52.13 36.46 40.24
CA ALA A 186 51.04 35.73 40.88
C ALA A 186 49.68 36.42 40.69
N GLU A 187 49.61 37.75 40.82
CA GLU A 187 48.39 38.53 40.59
C GLU A 187 47.94 38.47 39.12
N GLN A 188 48.88 38.57 38.17
CA GLN A 188 48.59 38.42 36.74
C GLN A 188 48.09 37.01 36.42
N SER A 189 48.74 35.98 36.96
CA SER A 189 48.32 34.58 36.83
C SER A 189 46.92 34.37 37.42
N ARG A 190 46.63 34.93 38.60
CA ARG A 190 45.31 34.87 39.24
C ARG A 190 44.21 35.51 38.37
N VAL A 191 44.48 36.67 37.77
CA VAL A 191 43.51 37.32 36.87
C VAL A 191 43.33 36.51 35.58
N ALA A 192 44.40 35.94 35.03
CA ALA A 192 44.30 35.06 33.86
C ALA A 192 43.49 33.79 34.18
N LEU A 193 43.68 33.22 35.37
CA LEU A 193 42.92 32.08 35.87
C LEU A 193 41.43 32.43 36.00
N GLN A 194 41.08 33.55 36.63
CA GLN A 194 39.68 33.99 36.74
C GLN A 194 39.00 34.11 35.37
N ARG A 195 39.67 34.74 34.39
CA ARG A 195 39.13 34.83 33.02
C ARG A 195 38.99 33.45 32.36
N ALA A 196 39.83 32.49 32.71
CA ALA A 196 39.71 31.12 32.22
C ALA A 196 38.53 30.40 32.87
N GLU A 197 38.32 30.57 34.17
CA GLU A 197 37.17 30.05 34.90
C GLU A 197 35.85 30.61 34.34
N ASP A 198 35.74 31.93 34.14
CA ASP A 198 34.55 32.56 33.57
C ASP A 198 34.23 32.01 32.17
N ARG A 199 35.27 31.79 31.34
CA ARG A 199 35.11 31.17 30.02
C ARG A 199 34.64 29.72 30.11
N VAL A 200 35.15 28.94 31.07
CA VAL A 200 34.72 27.56 31.28
C VAL A 200 33.27 27.53 31.74
N GLN A 201 32.86 28.38 32.68
CA GLN A 201 31.47 28.49 33.14
C GLN A 201 30.53 28.85 31.98
N GLN A 202 30.93 29.78 31.11
CA GLN A 202 30.16 30.09 29.90
C GLN A 202 30.03 28.87 28.99
N LYS A 203 31.11 28.13 28.76
CA LYS A 203 31.09 26.92 27.94
C LYS A 203 30.28 25.78 28.56
N GLU A 204 30.27 25.65 29.87
CA GLU A 204 29.43 24.70 30.60
C GLU A 204 27.94 25.05 30.47
N ALA A 205 27.59 26.34 30.54
CA ALA A 205 26.22 26.80 30.29
C ALA A 205 25.78 26.50 28.85
N GLU A 206 26.62 26.84 27.86
CA GLU A 206 26.38 26.52 26.43
C GLU A 206 26.23 25.00 26.23
N ALA A 207 27.09 24.18 26.84
CA ALA A 207 27.00 22.72 26.76
C ALA A 207 25.71 22.18 27.38
N GLY A 208 25.27 22.73 28.52
CA GLY A 208 24.01 22.38 29.16
C GLY A 208 22.79 22.72 28.30
N GLU A 209 22.79 23.85 27.60
CA GLU A 209 21.73 24.19 26.64
C GLU A 209 21.69 23.23 25.45
N LEU A 210 22.86 22.89 24.89
CA LEU A 210 22.95 21.90 23.81
C LEU A 210 22.44 20.53 24.25
N GLN A 211 22.77 20.10 25.47
CA GLN A 211 22.29 18.84 26.01
C GLN A 211 20.76 18.82 26.19
N LYS A 212 20.17 19.92 26.67
CA LYS A 212 18.70 20.07 26.75
C LYS A 212 18.04 19.97 25.38
N ARG A 213 18.59 20.65 24.36
CA ARG A 213 18.08 20.58 22.98
C ARG A 213 18.20 19.17 22.40
N LEU A 214 19.32 18.50 22.63
CA LEU A 214 19.55 17.13 22.17
C LEU A 214 18.58 16.13 22.81
N LEU A 215 18.31 16.27 24.11
CA LEU A 215 17.28 15.48 24.79
C LEU A 215 15.89 15.70 24.19
N GLY A 216 15.50 16.95 23.94
CA GLY A 216 14.24 17.27 23.28
C GLY A 216 14.11 16.62 21.90
N VAL A 217 15.15 16.70 21.07
CA VAL A 217 15.18 16.04 19.75
C VAL A 217 15.08 14.52 19.88
N GLN A 218 15.71 13.92 20.89
CA GLN A 218 15.65 12.49 21.13
C GLN A 218 14.26 12.02 21.57
N GLU A 219 13.58 12.79 22.42
CA GLU A 219 12.19 12.55 22.82
C GLU A 219 11.23 12.67 21.62
N GLU A 220 11.40 13.72 20.81
CA GLU A 220 10.63 13.90 19.57
C GLU A 220 10.88 12.76 18.57
N HIS A 221 12.13 12.34 18.39
CA HIS A 221 12.48 11.20 17.55
C HIS A 221 11.79 9.92 18.02
N GLN A 222 11.81 9.63 19.33
CA GLN A 222 11.14 8.48 19.90
C GLN A 222 9.62 8.55 19.70
N ALA A 223 9.02 9.73 19.91
CA ALA A 223 7.58 9.95 19.69
C ALA A 223 7.20 9.76 18.21
N LEU A 224 8.04 10.23 17.28
CA LEU A 224 7.85 10.01 15.84
C LEU A 224 7.95 8.53 15.48
N LEU A 225 8.90 7.78 16.03
CA LEU A 225 9.01 6.33 15.83
C LEU A 225 7.78 5.57 16.35
N VAL A 226 7.15 6.03 17.43
CA VAL A 226 5.88 5.47 17.90
C VAL A 226 4.76 5.75 16.90
N LYS A 227 4.61 7.01 16.45
CA LYS A 227 3.59 7.38 15.45
C LYS A 227 3.76 6.67 14.11
N VAL A 228 4.99 6.44 13.67
CA VAL A 228 5.27 5.67 12.45
C VAL A 228 4.76 4.24 12.61
N ARG A 229 5.08 3.57 13.74
CA ARG A 229 4.59 2.22 14.02
C ARG A 229 3.07 2.14 14.12
N GLU A 230 2.43 3.11 14.78
CA GLU A 230 0.96 3.22 14.81
C GLU A 230 0.40 3.37 13.39
N GLY A 231 1.01 4.21 12.55
CA GLY A 231 0.63 4.38 11.15
C GLY A 231 0.80 3.10 10.31
N GLU A 232 1.89 2.35 10.51
CA GLU A 232 2.14 1.05 9.87
C GLU A 232 1.05 0.04 10.26
N THR A 233 0.75 -0.09 11.55
CA THR A 233 -0.31 -1.00 12.02
C THR A 233 -1.69 -0.62 11.46
N ALA A 234 -2.03 0.68 11.43
CA ALA A 234 -3.28 1.15 10.84
C ALA A 234 -3.35 0.87 9.32
N LEU A 235 -2.21 0.97 8.62
CA LEU A 235 -2.12 0.65 7.20
C LEU A 235 -2.31 -0.85 6.95
N GLU A 236 -1.71 -1.71 7.77
CA GLU A 236 -1.90 -3.17 7.70
C GLU A 236 -3.36 -3.56 7.91
N GLU A 237 -4.04 -2.98 8.91
CA GLU A 237 -5.47 -3.20 9.12
C GLU A 237 -6.32 -2.79 7.92
N LEU A 238 -5.99 -1.66 7.27
CA LEU A 238 -6.69 -1.21 6.07
C LEU A 238 -6.44 -2.16 4.89
N GLN A 239 -5.23 -2.72 4.77
CA GLN A 239 -4.94 -3.72 3.74
C GLN A 239 -5.79 -4.97 3.94
N ILE A 240 -5.91 -5.48 5.17
CA ILE A 240 -6.78 -6.63 5.50
C ILE A 240 -8.24 -6.33 5.15
N LYS A 241 -8.77 -5.17 5.57
CA LYS A 241 -10.14 -4.76 5.23
C LYS A 241 -10.36 -4.60 3.72
N ASN A 242 -9.34 -4.16 2.99
CA ASN A 242 -9.41 -4.05 1.53
C ASN A 242 -9.44 -5.42 0.85
N THR A 243 -8.62 -6.37 1.31
CA THR A 243 -8.68 -7.76 0.82
C THR A 243 -10.04 -8.38 1.09
N ASP A 244 -10.59 -8.19 2.30
CA ASP A 244 -11.93 -8.69 2.63
C ASP A 244 -13.00 -8.06 1.73
N CYS A 245 -12.97 -6.74 1.55
CA CYS A 245 -13.88 -6.03 0.65
C CYS A 245 -13.76 -6.53 -0.81
N GLN A 246 -12.56 -6.87 -1.25
CA GLN A 246 -12.34 -7.46 -2.56
C GLN A 246 -12.98 -8.86 -2.68
N THR A 247 -12.83 -9.71 -1.66
CA THR A 247 -13.50 -11.03 -1.65
C THR A 247 -15.02 -10.90 -1.63
N GLU A 248 -15.58 -9.93 -0.90
CA GLU A 248 -17.01 -9.65 -0.91
C GLU A 248 -17.49 -9.12 -2.27
N ARG A 249 -16.72 -8.27 -2.95
CA ARG A 249 -17.03 -7.84 -4.32
C ARG A 249 -17.06 -9.02 -5.29
N GLU A 250 -16.13 -9.97 -5.17
CA GLU A 250 -16.12 -11.17 -6.01
C GLU A 250 -17.35 -12.05 -5.74
N LYS A 251 -17.77 -12.21 -4.47
CA LYS A 251 -19.01 -12.90 -4.11
C LYS A 251 -20.23 -12.21 -4.71
N VAL A 252 -20.31 -10.89 -4.61
CA VAL A 252 -21.40 -10.09 -5.22
C VAL A 252 -21.43 -10.27 -6.74
N ALA A 253 -20.28 -10.19 -7.41
CA ALA A 253 -20.20 -10.38 -8.87
C ALA A 253 -20.64 -11.80 -9.30
N ASN A 254 -20.30 -12.83 -8.52
CA ASN A 254 -20.76 -14.19 -8.77
C ASN A 254 -22.30 -14.32 -8.60
N LEU A 255 -22.85 -13.74 -7.54
CA LEU A 255 -24.30 -13.71 -7.32
C LEU A 255 -25.03 -12.93 -8.42
N GLU A 256 -24.47 -11.81 -8.89
CA GLU A 256 -25.04 -11.04 -10.01
C GLU A 256 -25.08 -11.87 -11.30
N LYS A 257 -24.02 -12.66 -11.58
CA LYS A 257 -23.98 -13.59 -12.72
C LYS A 257 -25.05 -14.68 -12.59
N GLU A 258 -25.22 -15.26 -11.41
CA GLU A 258 -26.28 -16.24 -11.16
C GLU A 258 -27.68 -15.63 -11.33
N VAL A 259 -27.90 -14.42 -10.82
CA VAL A 259 -29.16 -13.69 -10.99
C VAL A 259 -29.44 -13.40 -12.46
N ALA A 260 -28.43 -13.02 -13.25
CA ALA A 260 -28.57 -12.84 -14.69
C ALA A 260 -28.98 -14.15 -15.39
N GLY A 261 -28.30 -15.27 -15.07
CA GLY A 261 -28.66 -16.58 -15.64
C GLY A 261 -30.07 -17.04 -15.25
N LEU A 262 -30.51 -16.78 -14.02
CA LEU A 262 -31.88 -17.06 -13.60
C LEU A 262 -32.90 -16.20 -14.34
N ARG A 263 -32.59 -14.91 -14.59
CA ARG A 263 -33.45 -14.02 -15.39
C ARG A 263 -33.61 -14.52 -16.82
N GLU A 264 -32.53 -15.00 -17.45
CA GLU A 264 -32.59 -15.60 -18.78
C GLU A 264 -33.44 -16.87 -18.79
N LYS A 265 -33.29 -17.74 -17.79
CA LYS A 265 -34.11 -18.95 -17.66
C LYS A 265 -35.59 -18.62 -17.50
N ILE A 266 -35.93 -17.62 -16.68
CA ILE A 266 -37.30 -17.13 -16.53
C ILE A 266 -37.83 -16.62 -17.87
N HIS A 267 -37.03 -15.85 -18.62
CA HIS A 267 -37.41 -15.33 -19.92
C HIS A 267 -37.71 -16.46 -20.92
N HIS A 268 -36.85 -17.48 -21.00
CA HIS A 268 -37.07 -18.62 -21.88
C HIS A 268 -38.33 -19.43 -21.50
N LEU A 269 -38.57 -19.63 -20.20
CA LEU A 269 -39.78 -20.27 -19.71
C LEU A 269 -41.05 -19.48 -20.10
N ASP A 270 -41.00 -18.15 -20.02
CA ASP A 270 -42.12 -17.28 -20.40
C ASP A 270 -42.43 -17.38 -21.90
N ASP A 271 -41.40 -17.43 -22.76
CA ASP A 271 -41.58 -17.63 -24.20
C ASP A 271 -42.17 -19.01 -24.52
N MET A 272 -41.72 -20.05 -23.84
CA MET A 272 -42.32 -21.39 -23.97
C MET A 272 -43.78 -21.41 -23.53
N LEU A 273 -44.10 -20.74 -22.42
CA LEU A 273 -45.47 -20.61 -21.92
C LEU A 273 -46.35 -19.89 -22.94
N LYS A 274 -45.89 -18.77 -23.49
CA LYS A 274 -46.61 -18.01 -24.54
C LYS A 274 -46.82 -18.86 -25.80
N SER A 275 -45.83 -19.65 -26.21
CA SER A 275 -45.96 -20.57 -27.35
C SER A 275 -47.01 -21.65 -27.09
N GLN A 276 -46.98 -22.27 -25.90
CA GLN A 276 -47.99 -23.25 -25.49
C GLN A 276 -49.39 -22.63 -25.42
N GLN A 277 -49.53 -21.44 -24.84
CA GLN A 277 -50.79 -20.70 -24.80
C GLN A 277 -51.32 -20.42 -26.22
N ARG A 278 -50.47 -20.02 -27.16
CA ARG A 278 -50.86 -19.80 -28.56
C ARG A 278 -51.37 -21.09 -29.20
N LYS A 279 -50.69 -22.22 -28.96
CA LYS A 279 -51.11 -23.54 -29.48
C LYS A 279 -52.48 -23.95 -28.91
N VAL A 280 -52.72 -23.75 -27.62
CA VAL A 280 -54.02 -24.04 -27.00
C VAL A 280 -55.12 -23.16 -27.59
N ARG A 281 -54.86 -21.86 -27.81
CA ARG A 281 -55.82 -20.97 -28.48
C ARG A 281 -56.18 -21.47 -29.88
N GLN A 282 -55.18 -21.87 -30.67
CA GLN A 282 -55.41 -22.47 -31.99
C GLN A 282 -56.23 -23.76 -31.90
N MET A 283 -55.94 -24.64 -30.93
CA MET A 283 -56.73 -25.86 -30.72
C MET A 283 -58.19 -25.56 -30.37
N ILE A 284 -58.44 -24.56 -29.52
CA ILE A 284 -59.79 -24.10 -29.17
C ILE A 284 -60.52 -23.60 -30.42
N GLU A 285 -59.86 -22.78 -31.23
CA GLU A 285 -60.42 -22.25 -32.48
C GLU A 285 -60.77 -23.36 -33.48
N GLN A 286 -59.87 -24.35 -33.66
CA GLN A 286 -60.14 -25.51 -34.51
C GLN A 286 -61.33 -26.34 -34.01
N LEU A 287 -61.44 -26.55 -32.69
CA LEU A 287 -62.57 -27.26 -32.09
C LEU A 287 -63.88 -26.49 -32.25
N GLN A 288 -63.86 -25.17 -32.11
CA GLN A 288 -65.04 -24.31 -32.33
C GLN A 288 -65.51 -24.36 -33.78
N ASN A 289 -64.58 -24.29 -34.75
CA ASN A 289 -64.90 -24.42 -36.17
C ASN A 289 -65.51 -25.80 -36.49
N SER A 290 -64.90 -26.88 -35.97
CA SER A 290 -65.42 -28.23 -36.15
C SER A 290 -66.83 -28.38 -35.55
N LYS A 291 -67.07 -27.83 -34.36
CA LYS A 291 -68.39 -27.81 -33.72
C LYS A 291 -69.44 -27.10 -34.59
N ALA A 292 -69.12 -25.94 -35.16
CA ALA A 292 -70.02 -25.20 -36.04
C ALA A 292 -70.39 -26.01 -37.31
N VAL A 293 -69.40 -26.70 -37.90
CA VAL A 293 -69.63 -27.58 -39.06
C VAL A 293 -70.53 -28.76 -38.70
N VAL A 294 -70.32 -29.39 -37.53
CA VAL A 294 -71.18 -30.48 -37.05
C VAL A 294 -72.60 -29.98 -36.84
N GLN A 295 -72.78 -28.83 -36.18
CA GLN A 295 -74.10 -28.23 -35.97
C GLN A 295 -74.83 -27.93 -37.29
N SER A 296 -74.13 -27.40 -38.30
CA SER A 296 -74.71 -27.19 -39.63
C SER A 296 -75.18 -28.50 -40.27
N LYS A 297 -74.40 -29.57 -40.16
CA LYS A 297 -74.78 -30.90 -40.67
C LYS A 297 -75.97 -31.48 -39.90
N ASP A 298 -76.01 -31.30 -38.58
CA ASP A 298 -77.13 -31.74 -37.75
C ASP A 298 -78.44 -31.05 -38.15
N SER A 299 -78.40 -29.74 -38.46
CA SER A 299 -79.57 -29.02 -39.00
C SER A 299 -80.03 -29.60 -40.33
N THR A 300 -79.13 -29.86 -41.27
CA THR A 300 -79.50 -30.48 -42.56
C THR A 300 -80.06 -31.90 -42.37
N ILE A 301 -79.50 -32.68 -41.46
CA ILE A 301 -80.03 -34.01 -41.12
C ILE A 301 -81.46 -33.87 -40.58
N GLN A 302 -81.72 -32.88 -39.73
CA GLN A 302 -83.05 -32.62 -39.17
C GLN A 302 -84.06 -32.23 -40.28
N GLU A 303 -83.69 -31.32 -41.18
CA GLU A 303 -84.52 -30.94 -42.34
C GLU A 303 -84.83 -32.15 -43.24
N LEU A 304 -83.85 -33.02 -43.49
CA LEU A 304 -84.04 -34.23 -44.26
C LEU A 304 -84.97 -35.23 -43.55
N LYS A 305 -84.87 -35.37 -42.22
CA LYS A 305 -85.79 -36.20 -41.44
C LYS A 305 -87.22 -35.69 -41.53
N GLU A 306 -87.42 -34.38 -41.45
CA GLU A 306 -88.75 -33.76 -41.59
C GLU A 306 -89.33 -34.00 -42.99
N LYS A 307 -88.50 -33.88 -44.03
CA LYS A 307 -88.91 -34.18 -45.41
C LYS A 307 -89.26 -35.66 -45.61
N ILE A 308 -88.50 -36.57 -45.02
CA ILE A 308 -88.81 -38.01 -45.04
C ILE A 308 -90.15 -38.26 -44.34
N ALA A 309 -90.36 -37.71 -43.15
CA ALA A 309 -91.61 -37.87 -42.41
C ALA A 309 -92.82 -37.33 -43.20
N TYR A 310 -92.67 -36.18 -43.87
CA TYR A 310 -93.70 -35.64 -44.75
C TYR A 310 -94.03 -36.59 -45.92
N LEU A 311 -93.01 -37.10 -46.61
CA LEU A 311 -93.18 -38.03 -47.72
C LEU A 311 -93.73 -39.39 -47.27
N GLU A 312 -93.37 -39.85 -46.06
CA GLU A 312 -93.93 -41.06 -45.45
C GLU A 312 -95.43 -40.89 -45.16
N ALA A 313 -95.84 -39.74 -44.64
CA ALA A 313 -97.26 -39.42 -44.40
C ALA A 313 -98.06 -39.30 -45.71
N GLU A 314 -97.51 -38.63 -46.72
CA GLU A 314 -98.12 -38.53 -48.05
C GLU A 314 -98.24 -39.91 -48.71
N ASN A 315 -97.17 -40.73 -48.63
CA ASN A 315 -97.22 -42.11 -49.09
C ASN A 315 -98.31 -42.89 -48.36
N LEU A 316 -98.41 -42.78 -47.03
CA LEU A 316 -99.43 -43.47 -46.25
C LEU A 316 -100.84 -43.05 -46.69
N GLU A 317 -101.10 -41.76 -46.87
CA GLU A 317 -102.39 -41.26 -47.37
C GLU A 317 -102.73 -41.81 -48.76
N MET A 318 -101.74 -41.89 -49.66
CA MET A 318 -101.92 -42.46 -50.98
C MET A 318 -102.19 -43.98 -50.92
N HIS A 319 -101.53 -44.70 -50.00
CA HIS A 319 -101.81 -46.12 -49.75
C HIS A 319 -103.23 -46.31 -49.18
N ASP A 320 -103.65 -45.52 -48.19
CA ASP A 320 -105.01 -45.57 -47.63
C ASP A 320 -106.08 -45.31 -48.72
N ARG A 321 -105.86 -44.31 -49.57
CA ARG A 321 -106.73 -44.03 -50.73
C ARG A 321 -106.81 -45.21 -51.69
N MET A 322 -105.68 -45.87 -51.96
CA MET A 322 -105.62 -47.04 -52.83
C MET A 322 -106.35 -48.23 -52.21
N GLU A 323 -106.15 -48.49 -50.92
CA GLU A 323 -106.84 -49.54 -50.17
C GLU A 323 -108.35 -49.33 -50.18
N HIS A 324 -108.84 -48.10 -49.98
CA HIS A 324 -110.27 -47.80 -50.08
C HIS A 324 -110.86 -48.06 -51.48
N LEU A 325 -110.10 -47.81 -52.56
CA LEU A 325 -110.55 -48.11 -53.92
C LEU A 325 -110.58 -49.63 -54.17
N ILE A 326 -109.57 -50.35 -53.68
CA ILE A 326 -109.53 -51.81 -53.72
C ILE A 326 -110.72 -52.38 -52.92
N GLU A 327 -110.96 -51.90 -51.71
CA GLU A 327 -112.07 -52.33 -50.86
C GLU A 327 -113.44 -52.05 -51.51
N LYS A 328 -113.61 -50.89 -52.19
CA LYS A 328 -114.81 -50.60 -52.99
C LYS A 328 -114.96 -51.56 -54.17
N GLN A 329 -113.88 -51.89 -54.88
CA GLN A 329 -113.91 -52.87 -55.98
C GLN A 329 -114.26 -54.27 -55.48
N VAL A 330 -113.70 -54.69 -54.35
CA VAL A 330 -114.01 -55.98 -53.70
C VAL A 330 -115.44 -55.99 -53.15
N SER A 331 -115.95 -54.86 -52.65
CA SER A 331 -117.32 -54.74 -52.10
C SER A 331 -118.42 -54.60 -53.18
N HIS A 332 -118.12 -54.03 -54.35
CA HIS A 332 -119.04 -53.99 -55.52
C HIS A 332 -118.88 -55.20 -56.46
N GLY A 333 -117.83 -55.99 -56.28
CA GLY A 333 -117.54 -57.20 -57.02
C GLY A 333 -117.37 -58.37 -56.08
N ASN A 334 -118.46 -58.85 -55.48
CA ASN A 334 -118.50 -60.15 -54.83
C ASN A 334 -118.40 -61.27 -55.88
N PHE A 335 -117.28 -61.43 -56.58
CA PHE A 335 -116.87 -62.71 -57.15
C PHE A 335 -115.33 -62.81 -57.24
N SER A 336 -114.85 -63.91 -56.64
CA SER A 336 -113.62 -64.63 -56.98
C SER A 336 -112.34 -64.30 -56.22
N THR A 337 -112.21 -64.96 -55.07
CA THR A 337 -110.97 -65.53 -54.50
C THR A 337 -109.92 -65.89 -55.55
N GLN A 338 -108.66 -65.45 -55.35
CA GLN A 338 -107.51 -66.37 -55.37
C GLN A 338 -106.28 -65.80 -54.65
N THR A 339 -105.89 -66.51 -53.59
CA THR A 339 -104.59 -66.56 -52.93
C THR A 339 -103.40 -66.52 -53.90
N TRP A 340 -102.29 -65.87 -53.52
CA TRP A 340 -100.92 -66.38 -53.75
C TRP A 340 -99.89 -65.84 -52.74
N ALA A 341 -98.94 -66.70 -52.44
CA ALA A 341 -98.08 -66.69 -51.28
C ALA A 341 -96.67 -66.14 -51.57
N LYS A 342 -96.03 -65.68 -50.49
CA LYS A 342 -94.60 -65.86 -50.11
C LYS A 342 -93.53 -65.64 -51.19
N THR A 343 -92.71 -64.60 -51.00
CA THR A 343 -91.28 -64.66 -51.36
C THR A 343 -90.42 -64.01 -50.28
N GLU A 344 -89.38 -64.74 -49.92
CA GLU A 344 -88.45 -64.55 -48.82
C GLU A 344 -87.18 -63.86 -49.34
N SER A 345 -86.60 -62.97 -48.51
CA SER A 345 -85.16 -62.63 -48.40
C SER A 345 -84.40 -62.08 -49.61
N LEU A 346 -83.78 -60.90 -49.44
CA LEU A 346 -82.41 -60.59 -49.89
C LEU A 346 -81.93 -59.28 -49.21
N GLY A 347 -80.75 -59.30 -48.57
CA GLY A 347 -79.98 -58.06 -48.35
C GLY A 347 -79.47 -57.72 -46.94
N SER A 348 -78.99 -58.68 -46.15
CA SER A 348 -78.15 -58.36 -44.98
C SER A 348 -76.73 -57.94 -45.43
N MET A 349 -76.54 -56.67 -45.77
CA MET A 349 -75.21 -56.08 -45.97
C MET A 349 -74.49 -55.92 -44.62
N ARG A 350 -73.41 -56.68 -44.42
CA ARG A 350 -72.46 -56.45 -43.32
C ARG A 350 -71.71 -55.15 -43.58
N ILE A 351 -71.97 -54.12 -42.78
CA ILE A 351 -71.15 -52.91 -42.75
C ILE A 351 -69.85 -53.26 -42.01
N SER A 352 -68.74 -53.20 -42.74
CA SER A 352 -67.39 -53.30 -42.19
C SER A 352 -67.13 -52.17 -41.19
N LYS A 353 -66.59 -52.55 -40.05
CA LYS A 353 -66.13 -51.65 -38.98
C LYS A 353 -64.96 -50.77 -39.49
N PRO A 354 -64.92 -49.45 -39.22
CA PRO A 354 -63.80 -48.62 -39.62
C PRO A 354 -62.52 -48.99 -38.83
N PRO A 355 -61.32 -48.84 -39.40
CA PRO A 355 -60.08 -49.18 -38.73
C PRO A 355 -59.79 -48.21 -37.58
N SER A 356 -59.43 -48.77 -36.42
CA SER A 356 -59.00 -48.06 -35.22
C SER A 356 -57.73 -47.21 -35.43
N PRO A 357 -57.62 -46.02 -34.84
CA PRO A 357 -56.47 -45.14 -34.98
C PRO A 357 -55.43 -45.44 -33.90
N ASN A 358 -54.75 -46.59 -33.95
CA ASN A 358 -53.63 -46.87 -33.05
C ASN A 358 -52.57 -47.71 -33.76
N LYS A 359 -51.71 -47.03 -34.52
CA LYS A 359 -50.43 -47.57 -34.98
C LYS A 359 -49.38 -46.47 -34.77
N PRO A 360 -48.39 -46.62 -33.87
CA PRO A 360 -47.36 -45.62 -33.71
C PRO A 360 -46.40 -45.67 -34.90
N MET A 361 -46.08 -44.49 -35.47
CA MET A 361 -45.07 -44.33 -36.51
C MET A 361 -43.64 -44.44 -35.94
N PRO A 362 -42.65 -44.89 -36.71
CA PRO A 362 -41.29 -45.07 -36.22
C PRO A 362 -40.64 -43.71 -35.95
N LEU A 363 -40.01 -43.56 -34.78
CA LEU A 363 -39.19 -42.38 -34.47
C LEU A 363 -37.88 -42.47 -35.25
N ILE A 364 -37.65 -41.50 -36.12
CA ILE A 364 -36.32 -41.22 -36.68
C ILE A 364 -35.50 -40.59 -35.57
N ARG A 365 -34.43 -41.27 -35.14
CA ARG A 365 -33.40 -40.68 -34.28
C ARG A 365 -32.45 -39.86 -35.14
N VAL A 366 -32.40 -38.55 -34.92
CA VAL A 366 -31.31 -37.70 -35.39
C VAL A 366 -30.18 -37.84 -34.37
N VAL A 367 -29.03 -38.33 -34.82
CA VAL A 367 -27.76 -38.26 -34.11
C VAL A 367 -27.07 -37.01 -34.64
N GLU A 368 -26.89 -36.00 -33.78
CA GLU A 368 -26.02 -34.86 -34.07
C GLU A 368 -24.58 -35.24 -33.69
N THR A 369 -23.67 -35.08 -34.65
CA THR A 369 -22.22 -35.06 -34.45
C THR A 369 -21.74 -33.64 -34.27
#